data_AF-V4TCF5-F1
#
_entry.id   AF-V4TCF5-F1
#
_cell.length_a   1.000
_cell.length_b   1.000
_cell.length_c   1.000
_cell.angle_alpha   90.00
_cell.angle_beta   90.00
_cell.angle_gamma   90.00
#
_symmetry.space_group_name_H-M   'P 1'
#
loop_
_entity.id
_entity.type
_entity.pdbx_description
1 polymer ?
#
loop_
_entity_poly.entity_id
_entity_poly.type
_entity_poly.pdbx_seq_one_letter_code
_entity_poly.pdbx_strand_id
1 'polypeptide(L)' 'MGKRKEWKLDTQFRCPFCGHGTSVECRIFKKIQIGEAFCWNCFERFCTQIHALTEPIDIYAEWIDACERANNN' A
#
# COMPACT_ATOMS: atom_id res chain seq x y z
N MET A 1 -14.57 26.40 -3.24
CA MET A 1 -13.70 25.68 -2.30
C MET A 1 -13.48 24.26 -2.83
N GLY A 2 -12.25 23.76 -2.69
CA GLY A 2 -11.62 22.79 -3.59
C GLY A 2 -12.33 21.45 -3.74
N LYS A 3 -12.22 20.89 -4.95
CA LYS A 3 -12.74 19.57 -5.29
C LYS A 3 -12.08 18.53 -4.37
N ARG A 4 -12.90 17.90 -3.51
CA ARG A 4 -12.51 16.66 -2.84
C ARG A 4 -12.19 15.69 -3.96
N LYS A 5 -10.90 15.40 -4.18
CA LYS A 5 -10.52 14.26 -5.01
C LYS A 5 -11.23 13.08 -4.38
N GLU A 6 -12.21 12.52 -5.08
CA GLU A 6 -12.75 11.21 -4.78
C GLU A 6 -11.60 10.23 -4.97
N TRP A 7 -10.82 10.05 -3.90
CA TRP A 7 -9.94 8.91 -3.77
C TRP A 7 -10.86 7.72 -3.88
N LYS A 8 -10.74 6.97 -4.98
CA LYS A 8 -11.51 5.74 -5.17
C LYS A 8 -11.38 4.94 -3.88
N LEU A 9 -12.50 4.78 -3.17
CA LEU A 9 -12.59 4.11 -1.87
C LEU A 9 -12.05 2.67 -1.91
N ASP A 10 -11.81 2.13 -3.11
CA ASP A 10 -11.33 0.78 -3.38
C ASP A 10 -9.85 0.52 -3.04
N THR A 11 -9.05 1.55 -2.73
CA THR A 11 -7.61 1.37 -2.39
C THR A 11 -7.25 1.77 -0.96
N GLN A 12 -8.24 1.84 -0.06
CA GLN A 12 -8.01 2.20 1.34
C GLN A 12 -7.86 0.92 2.19
N PHE A 13 -6.62 0.54 2.47
CA PHE A 13 -6.30 -0.67 3.22
C PHE A 13 -6.01 -0.41 4.71
N ARG A 14 -6.05 -1.47 5.53
CA ARG A 14 -5.68 -1.41 6.95
C ARG A 14 -4.17 -1.46 7.08
N CYS A 15 -3.57 -0.55 7.85
CA CYS A 15 -2.14 -0.65 8.10
C CYS A 15 -1.82 -1.83 9.06
N PRO A 16 -0.88 -2.73 8.73
CA PRO A 16 -0.49 -3.83 9.63
C PRO A 16 0.23 -3.35 10.90
N PHE A 17 0.81 -2.14 10.89
CA PHE A 17 1.56 -1.60 12.02
C PHE A 17 0.69 -0.84 13.00
N CYS A 18 -0.14 0.10 12.51
CA CYS A 18 -0.96 0.95 13.38
C CYS A 18 -2.43 0.53 13.48
N GLY A 19 -2.86 -0.49 12.72
CA GLY A 19 -4.21 -1.04 12.79
C GLY A 19 -5.34 -0.15 12.26
N HIS A 20 -5.06 1.09 11.87
CA HIS A 20 -6.07 1.99 11.30
C HIS A 20 -6.54 1.48 9.94
N GLY A 21 -7.85 1.22 9.84
CA GLY A 21 -8.52 0.93 8.57
C GLY A 21 -8.64 2.22 7.78
N THR A 22 -8.07 2.23 6.57
CA THR A 22 -8.00 3.36 5.61
C THR A 22 -6.79 4.29 5.67
N SER A 23 -5.71 3.89 6.37
CA SER A 23 -4.50 4.70 6.43
C SER A 23 -3.45 4.41 5.36
N VAL A 24 -3.64 3.36 4.55
CA VAL A 24 -2.68 2.93 3.55
C VAL A 24 -3.06 3.42 2.16
N GLU A 25 -2.08 4.01 1.47
CA GLU A 25 -2.13 4.43 0.07
C GLU A 25 -1.16 3.59 -0.76
N CYS A 26 -1.64 2.98 -1.84
CA CYS A 26 -0.83 2.18 -2.75
C CYS A 26 -0.60 2.92 -4.08
N ARG A 27 0.65 2.98 -4.54
CA ARG A 27 1.09 3.64 -5.77
C ARG A 27 1.87 2.67 -6.65
N ILE A 28 1.63 2.75 -7.96
CA ILE A 28 2.28 1.91 -8.97
C ILE A 28 3.15 2.81 -9.86
N PHE A 29 4.46 2.61 -9.81
CA PHE A 29 5.45 3.27 -10.64
C PHE A 29 5.87 2.38 -11.82
N LYS A 30 5.02 2.31 -12.86
CA LYS A 30 5.26 1.45 -14.04
C LYS A 30 6.59 1.72 -14.76
N LYS A 31 7.10 2.95 -14.73
CA LYS A 31 8.37 3.34 -15.39
C LYS A 31 9.59 2.61 -14.82
N ILE A 32 9.58 2.37 -13.51
CA ILE A 32 10.68 1.72 -12.78
C ILE A 32 10.26 0.33 -12.28
N GLN A 33 9.05 -0.11 -12.62
CA GLN A 33 8.46 -1.37 -12.16
C GLN A 33 8.51 -1.53 -10.63
N ILE A 34 8.19 -0.46 -9.90
CA ILE A 34 8.06 -0.48 -8.44
C ILE A 34 6.64 -0.17 -8.01
N GLY A 35 6.15 -0.91 -7.01
CA GLY A 35 4.93 -0.66 -6.27
C GLY A 35 5.28 -0.15 -4.88
N GLU A 36 4.58 0.86 -4.39
CA GLU A 36 4.79 1.46 -3.08
C GLU A 36 3.47 1.40 -2.29
N ALA A 37 3.52 0.91 -1.06
CA ALA A 37 2.45 1.05 -0.10
C ALA A 37 2.93 1.95 1.04
N PHE A 38 2.17 2.99 1.37
CA PHE A 38 2.54 3.99 2.35
C PHE A 38 1.39 4.24 3.33
N CYS A 39 1.67 4.17 4.62
CA CYS A 39 0.71 4.53 5.66
C CYS A 39 0.88 6.00 6.06
N TRP A 40 -0.13 6.84 5.84
CA TRP A 40 -0.05 8.26 6.23
C TRP A 40 -0.25 8.50 7.73
N ASN A 41 -0.67 7.48 8.49
CA ASN A 41 -0.87 7.58 9.94
C ASN A 41 0.41 7.29 10.73
N CYS A 42 1.12 6.20 10.42
CA CYS A 42 2.37 5.83 11.08
C CYS A 42 3.62 6.03 10.22
N PHE A 43 3.47 6.56 9.00
CA PHE A 43 4.54 6.86 8.05
C PHE A 43 5.36 5.65 7.59
N GLU A 44 4.85 4.44 7.81
CA GLU A 44 5.51 3.22 7.36
C GLU A 44 5.37 3.05 5.84
N ARG A 45 6.42 2.55 5.19
CA ARG A 45 6.45 2.37 3.73
C ARG A 45 7.00 1.00 3.34
N PHE A 46 6.43 0.46 2.28
CA PHE A 46 6.85 -0.78 1.68
C PHE A 46 6.98 -0.61 0.17
N CYS A 47 8.07 -1.11 -0.39
CA CYS A 47 8.34 -1.06 -1.82
C CYS A 47 8.55 -2.49 -2.33
N THR A 48 7.93 -2.82 -3.45
CA THR A 48 8.11 -4.11 -4.12
C THR A 48 8.22 -3.96 -5.63
N GLN A 49 8.73 -4.99 -6.30
CA GLN A 49 8.74 -5.08 -7.76
C GLN A 49 7.34 -5.39 -8.29
N ILE A 50 6.99 -4.77 -9.41
CA ILE A 50 5.69 -4.96 -10.04
C ILE A 50 5.82 -5.37 -11.51
N HIS A 51 4.79 -6.05 -11.99
CA HIS A 51 4.66 -6.46 -13.38
C HIS A 51 3.46 -5.78 -14.05
N ALA A 52 3.28 -6.04 -15.35
CA ALA A 52 2.26 -5.38 -16.16
C ALA A 52 0.82 -5.58 -15.65
N LEU A 53 0.57 -6.68 -14.93
CA LEU A 53 -0.73 -7.06 -14.38
C LEU A 53 -0.89 -6.71 -12.89
N THR A 54 0.12 -6.12 -12.25
CA THR A 54 0.05 -5.82 -10.81
C THR A 54 -0.96 -4.70 -10.53
N GLU A 55 -1.83 -4.97 -9.57
CA GLU A 55 -2.85 -4.08 -9.04
C GLU A 55 -2.45 -3.58 -7.63
N PRO A 56 -3.06 -2.48 -7.14
CA PRO A 56 -2.77 -1.95 -5.81
C PRO A 56 -2.96 -2.96 -4.67
N ILE A 57 -3.92 -3.87 -4.83
CA ILE A 57 -4.20 -4.95 -3.88
C ILE A 57 -3.03 -5.94 -3.78
N ASP A 58 -2.36 -6.25 -4.89
CA ASP A 58 -1.22 -7.17 -4.91
C ASP A 58 -0.06 -6.61 -4.08
N ILE A 59 0.22 -5.31 -4.21
CA ILE A 59 1.26 -4.61 -3.43
C ILE A 59 0.92 -4.68 -1.93
N TYR A 60 -0.34 -4.46 -1.59
CA TYR A 60 -0.79 -4.52 -0.20
C TYR A 60 -0.68 -5.95 0.36
N ALA A 61 -1.13 -6.97 -0.39
CA ALA A 61 -1.01 -8.36 0.01
C ALA A 61 0.44 -8.74 0.27
N GLU A 62 1.35 -8.35 -0.64
CA GLU A 62 2.77 -8.63 -0.47
C GLU A 62 3.39 -7.91 0.74
N TRP A 63 2.90 -6.70 1.06
CA TRP A 63 3.30 -5.98 2.27
C TRP A 63 2.88 -6.75 3.53
N ILE A 64 1.66 -7.30 3.57
CA ILE A 64 1.20 -8.13 4.69
C ILE A 64 2.09 -9.38 4.82
N ASP A 65 2.31 -10.11 3.74
CA ASP A 65 3.16 -11.31 3.72
C ASP A 65 4.60 -11.00 4.16
N ALA A 66 5.13 -9.83 3.78
CA ALA A 66 6.45 -9.37 4.20
C ALA A 66 6.49 -9.05 5.70
N CYS A 67 5.44 -8.42 6.24
CA CYS A 67 5.31 -8.15 7.68
C CYS A 67 5.21 -9.44 8.48
N GLU A 68 4.40 -10.40 8.04
CA GLU A 68 4.26 -11.70 8.70
C GLU A 68 5.58 -12.47 8.69
N ARG A 69 6.30 -12.48 7.57
CA ARG A 69 7.64 -13.09 7.48
C ARG A 69 8.66 -12.43 8.40
N ALA A 70 8.62 -11.10 8.54
CA ALA A 70 9.53 -10.36 9.42
C ALA A 70 9.23 -10.57 10.91
N ASN A 71 7.96 -10.82 11.26
CA ASN A 71 7.51 -10.96 12.65
C ASN A 71 7.55 -12.41 13.18
N ASN A 72 7.81 -13.41 12.33
CA ASN A 72 7.86 -14.82 12.72
C ASN A 72 9.26 -15.29 13.19
N ASN A 73 10.03 -14.40 13.83
CA ASN A 73 11.35 -14.66 14.43
C ASN A 73 11.42 -14.08 15.84
#